data_AF-A0A1F5CAW2-F1
#
_entry.id   AF-A0A1F5CAW2-F1
#
_cell.length_a   1.000
_cell.length_b   1.000
_cell.length_c   1.000
_cell.angle_alpha   90.00
_cell.angle_beta   90.00
_cell.angle_gamma   90.00
#
_symmetry.space_group_name_H-M   'P 1'
#
loop_
_entity.id
_entity.type
_entity.pdbx_description
1 polymer ?
#
loop_
_entity_poly.entity_id
_entity_poly.type
_entity_poly.pdbx_seq_one_letter_code
_entity_poly.pdbx_strand_id
1 'polypeptide(L)'
;MDNIVSILDLMRTQIYNFGQSDIGFNLKLLGWFATAFFGVLIVILIIKVQIVDDWLKTAGSFLLTSAFPKRHLNKSWLKISGRLAKNDEASLRLALIEADNLFDDLLKQMRLPGESMADRLRYLDRSQISNIDEIWRAHKLRNILVHDHEYPITRTEIQGGVQAYERALRELEFID
;
A
#
# COMPACT_ATOMS: atom_id res chain seq x y z
N MET A 1 -44.20 34.74 45.07
CA MET A 1 -42.91 34.60 44.36
C MET A 1 -41.80 34.20 45.32
N ASP A 2 -41.79 34.71 46.54
CA ASP A 2 -40.70 34.58 47.52
C ASP A 2 -40.36 33.13 47.92
N ASN A 3 -41.36 32.26 48.01
CA ASN A 3 -41.12 30.84 48.35
C ASN A 3 -40.38 30.08 47.23
N ILE A 4 -40.61 30.42 45.96
CA ILE A 4 -39.94 29.77 44.84
C ILE A 4 -38.48 30.23 44.78
N VAL A 5 -38.23 31.53 44.96
CA VAL A 5 -36.88 32.09 44.98
C VAL A 5 -36.04 31.49 46.12
N SER A 6 -36.63 31.36 47.31
CA SER A 6 -35.96 30.73 48.46
C SER A 6 -35.63 29.25 48.22
N ILE A 7 -36.54 28.48 47.62
CA ILE A 7 -36.27 27.08 47.25
C ILE A 7 -35.12 26.99 46.23
N LEU A 8 -35.08 27.88 45.23
CA LEU A 8 -34.01 27.91 44.24
C LEU A 8 -32.65 28.24 44.87
N ASP A 9 -32.60 29.17 45.83
CA ASP A 9 -31.36 29.51 46.55
C ASP A 9 -30.87 28.38 47.47
N LEU A 10 -31.80 27.65 48.10
CA LEU A 10 -31.46 26.45 48.88
C LEU A 10 -30.88 25.34 47.98
N MET A 11 -31.50 25.09 46.83
CA MET A 11 -31.00 24.14 45.85
C MET A 11 -29.63 24.53 45.31
N ARG A 12 -29.42 25.82 45.00
CA ARG A 12 -28.14 26.35 44.53
C ARG A 12 -27.03 26.11 45.56
N THR A 13 -27.31 26.42 46.83
CA THR A 13 -26.35 26.26 47.93
C THR A 13 -26.01 24.79 48.16
N GLN A 14 -27.01 23.90 48.13
CA GLN A 14 -26.81 22.45 48.22
C GLN A 14 -25.92 21.91 47.09
N ILE A 15 -26.16 22.33 45.85
CA ILE A 15 -25.35 21.94 44.68
C ILE A 15 -23.91 22.45 44.81
N TYR A 16 -23.72 23.69 45.28
CA TYR A 16 -22.39 24.27 45.47
C TYR A 16 -21.60 23.51 46.55
N ASN A 17 -22.23 23.22 47.68
CA ASN A 17 -21.62 22.48 48.77
C ASN A 17 -21.30 21.04 48.36
N PHE A 18 -22.18 20.40 47.60
CA PHE A 18 -21.92 19.08 47.03
C PHE A 18 -20.72 19.11 46.07
N GLY A 19 -20.62 20.12 45.21
CA GLY A 19 -19.52 20.28 44.26
C GLY A 19 -18.15 20.54 44.89
N GLN A 20 -18.10 21.02 46.14
CA GLN A 20 -16.90 21.20 46.95
C GLN A 20 -16.62 20.05 47.94
N SER A 21 -17.58 19.15 48.15
CA SER A 21 -17.38 17.97 48.98
C SER A 21 -16.37 17.00 48.35
N ASP A 22 -15.76 16.15 49.18
CA ASP A 22 -14.86 15.09 48.72
C ASP A 22 -15.52 14.16 47.68
N ILE A 23 -16.82 13.92 47.83
CA ILE A 23 -17.62 13.13 46.88
C ILE A 23 -17.68 13.83 45.52
N GLY A 24 -17.95 15.13 45.51
CA GLY A 24 -17.98 15.95 44.29
C GLY A 24 -16.61 16.02 43.60
N PHE A 25 -15.53 16.09 44.37
CA PHE A 25 -14.17 16.04 43.85
C PHE A 25 -13.83 14.69 43.21
N ASN A 26 -14.12 13.58 43.91
CA ASN A 26 -13.87 12.23 43.42
C ASN A 26 -14.66 11.91 42.14
N LEU A 27 -15.90 12.39 42.01
CA LEU A 27 -16.71 12.22 40.80
C LEU A 27 -16.10 12.95 39.59
N LYS A 28 -15.59 14.17 39.77
CA LYS A 28 -14.90 14.91 38.71
C LYS A 28 -13.61 14.21 38.28
N LEU A 29 -12.85 13.73 39.26
CA LEU A 29 -11.61 13.00 39.03
C LEU A 29 -11.85 11.70 38.25
N LEU A 30 -12.87 10.93 38.61
CA LEU A 30 -13.30 9.74 37.87
C LEU A 30 -13.69 10.07 36.42
N GLY A 31 -14.38 11.20 36.22
CA GLY A 31 -14.71 11.70 34.88
C GLY A 31 -13.48 11.93 34.00
N TRP A 32 -12.45 12.60 34.52
CA TRP A 32 -11.19 12.81 33.80
C TRP A 32 -10.49 11.50 33.44
N PHE A 33 -10.47 10.53 34.36
CA PHE A 33 -9.90 9.21 34.07
C PHE A 33 -10.67 8.46 33.00
N ALA A 34 -12.01 8.50 33.05
CA ALA A 34 -12.84 7.89 32.01
C ALA A 34 -12.60 8.53 30.64
N THR A 35 -12.54 9.87 30.56
CA THR A 35 -12.24 10.57 29.31
C THR A 35 -10.86 10.21 28.76
N ALA A 36 -9.83 10.18 29.61
CA ALA A 36 -8.49 9.77 29.20
C ALA A 36 -8.46 8.33 28.69
N PHE A 37 -9.13 7.41 29.39
CA PHE A 37 -9.25 6.01 28.99
C PHE A 37 -9.90 5.85 27.62
N PHE A 38 -11.06 6.49 27.40
CA PHE A 38 -11.73 6.44 26.10
C PHE A 38 -10.91 7.11 25.00
N GLY A 39 -10.20 8.20 25.29
CA GLY A 39 -9.30 8.85 24.34
C GLY A 39 -8.18 7.93 23.87
N VAL A 40 -7.49 7.26 24.80
CA VAL A 40 -6.43 6.28 24.48
C VAL A 40 -7.01 5.10 23.69
N LEU A 41 -8.18 4.59 24.09
CA LEU A 41 -8.85 3.49 23.39
C LEU A 41 -9.20 3.88 21.95
N ILE A 42 -9.71 5.09 21.72
CA ILE A 42 -10.00 5.62 20.38
C ILE A 42 -8.72 5.69 19.54
N VAL A 43 -7.61 6.20 20.09
CA VAL A 43 -6.32 6.25 19.39
C VAL A 43 -5.84 4.85 19.00
N ILE A 44 -5.92 3.88 19.91
CA ILE A 44 -5.56 2.48 19.63
C ILE A 44 -6.44 1.89 18.53
N LEU A 45 -7.76 2.17 18.57
CA LEU A 45 -8.68 1.71 17.53
C LEU A 45 -8.37 2.36 16.18
N ILE A 46 -8.05 3.65 16.12
CA ILE A 46 -7.65 4.32 14.87
C ILE A 46 -6.38 3.70 14.30
N ILE A 47 -5.35 3.47 15.13
CA ILE A 47 -4.10 2.82 14.70
C ILE A 47 -4.39 1.40 14.18
N LYS A 48 -5.18 0.60 14.90
CA LYS A 48 -5.57 -0.73 14.44
C LYS A 48 -6.41 -0.68 13.16
N VAL A 49 -7.31 0.28 13.01
CA VAL A 49 -8.14 0.45 11.81
C VAL A 49 -7.27 0.80 10.61
N GLN A 50 -6.25 1.67 10.74
CA GLN A 50 -5.32 1.95 9.65
C GLN A 50 -4.53 0.70 9.22
N ILE A 51 -4.02 -0.07 10.18
CA ILE A 51 -3.29 -1.32 9.90
C ILE A 51 -4.20 -2.37 9.25
N VAL A 52 -5.44 -2.49 9.72
CA VAL A 52 -6.43 -3.46 9.19
C VAL A 52 -6.99 -3.00 7.83
N ASP A 53 -7.14 -1.70 7.59
CA ASP A 53 -7.54 -1.14 6.29
C ASP A 53 -6.45 -1.38 5.24
N ASP A 54 -5.17 -1.25 5.61
CA ASP A 54 -4.06 -1.61 4.72
C ASP A 54 -4.05 -3.12 4.41
N TRP A 55 -4.27 -3.98 5.40
CA TRP A 55 -4.34 -5.44 5.20
C TRP A 55 -5.61 -5.89 4.45
N LEU A 56 -6.78 -5.27 4.67
CA LEU A 56 -8.03 -5.55 3.95
C LEU A 56 -7.95 -5.10 2.49
N LYS A 57 -7.22 -4.02 2.19
CA LYS A 57 -6.88 -3.64 0.81
C LYS A 57 -5.96 -4.66 0.14
N THR A 58 -5.06 -5.32 0.89
CA THR A 58 -4.22 -6.44 0.40
C THR A 58 -4.99 -7.75 0.23
N ALA A 59 -5.95 -8.06 1.11
CA ALA A 59 -6.74 -9.29 1.03
C ALA A 59 -7.87 -9.20 -0.01
N GLY A 60 -8.51 -8.02 -0.14
CA GLY A 60 -9.55 -7.76 -1.15
C GLY A 60 -8.99 -7.63 -2.58
N SER A 61 -7.70 -7.34 -2.76
CA SER A 61 -7.08 -7.21 -4.08
C SER A 61 -6.83 -8.55 -4.77
N PHE A 62 -6.75 -9.68 -4.04
CA PHE A 62 -6.77 -11.01 -4.65
C PHE A 62 -8.10 -11.31 -5.38
N LEU A 63 -9.18 -10.63 -5.00
CA LEU A 63 -10.48 -10.72 -5.68
C LEU A 63 -10.65 -9.66 -6.80
N LEU A 64 -9.89 -8.55 -6.76
CA LEU A 64 -9.98 -7.43 -7.72
C LEU A 64 -8.88 -7.42 -8.80
N THR A 65 -7.88 -8.30 -8.74
CA THR A 65 -6.96 -8.60 -9.87
C THR A 65 -7.71 -9.06 -11.14
N SER A 66 -8.98 -9.42 -11.00
CA SER A 66 -9.92 -9.66 -12.10
C SER A 66 -10.33 -8.40 -12.90
N ALA A 67 -10.02 -7.18 -12.42
CA ALA A 67 -10.45 -5.93 -13.06
C ALA A 67 -9.44 -5.35 -14.09
N PHE A 68 -8.20 -5.85 -14.16
CA PHE A 68 -7.39 -5.66 -15.36
C PHE A 68 -7.70 -6.81 -16.32
N PRO A 69 -8.29 -6.54 -17.49
CA PRO A 69 -8.63 -7.63 -18.40
C PRO A 69 -7.31 -8.31 -18.80
N LYS A 70 -7.12 -9.56 -18.38
CA LYS A 70 -6.01 -10.45 -18.74
C LYS A 70 -5.62 -10.35 -20.23
N ARG A 71 -6.62 -10.09 -21.08
CA ARG A 71 -6.48 -9.77 -22.52
C ARG A 71 -5.56 -8.58 -22.83
N HIS A 72 -5.54 -7.52 -22.04
CA HIS A 72 -4.65 -6.37 -22.23
C HIS A 72 -3.20 -6.72 -21.88
N LEU A 73 -2.98 -7.41 -20.76
CA LEU A 73 -1.64 -7.86 -20.34
C LEU A 73 -1.05 -8.84 -21.36
N ASN A 74 -1.82 -9.83 -21.82
CA ASN A 74 -1.39 -10.75 -22.88
C ASN A 74 -1.03 -10.02 -24.18
N LYS A 75 -1.80 -9.00 -24.58
CA LYS A 75 -1.48 -8.20 -25.79
C LYS A 75 -0.19 -7.39 -25.63
N SER A 76 -0.01 -6.74 -24.49
CA SER A 76 1.21 -5.99 -24.18
C SER A 76 2.42 -6.93 -24.13
N TRP A 77 2.26 -8.10 -23.52
CA TRP A 77 3.29 -9.12 -23.45
C TRP A 77 3.69 -9.64 -24.83
N LEU A 78 2.71 -9.96 -25.70
CA LEU A 78 2.96 -10.38 -27.08
C LEU A 78 3.78 -9.34 -27.87
N LYS A 79 3.53 -8.04 -27.65
CA LYS A 79 4.30 -6.96 -28.27
C LYS A 79 5.75 -6.97 -27.78
N ILE A 80 5.98 -7.12 -26.48
CA ILE A 80 7.31 -7.21 -25.85
C ILE A 80 8.07 -8.42 -26.42
N SER A 81 7.45 -9.60 -26.43
CA SER A 81 8.04 -10.81 -27.01
C SER A 81 8.37 -10.65 -28.49
N GLY A 82 7.50 -9.99 -29.25
CA GLY A 82 7.74 -9.65 -30.65
C GLY A 82 8.94 -8.73 -30.86
N ARG A 83 9.22 -7.81 -29.93
CA ARG A 83 10.45 -6.99 -29.95
C ARG A 83 11.68 -7.79 -29.59
N LEU A 84 11.58 -8.69 -28.61
CA LEU A 84 12.68 -9.55 -28.18
C LEU A 84 13.13 -10.56 -29.27
N ALA A 85 12.19 -10.94 -30.14
CA ALA A 85 12.45 -11.77 -31.31
C ALA A 85 13.22 -11.03 -32.42
N LYS A 86 13.19 -9.70 -32.44
CA LYS A 86 13.99 -8.91 -33.39
C LYS A 86 15.45 -8.91 -32.97
N ASN A 87 16.34 -8.78 -33.96
CA ASN A 87 17.78 -8.77 -33.75
C ASN A 87 18.38 -7.35 -33.81
N ASP A 88 17.59 -6.32 -33.48
CA ASP A 88 18.04 -4.94 -33.40
C ASP A 88 18.11 -4.48 -31.94
N GLU A 89 19.21 -3.79 -31.60
CA GLU A 89 19.54 -3.37 -30.24
C GLU A 89 18.49 -2.43 -29.64
N ALA A 90 17.92 -1.56 -30.46
CA ALA A 90 16.85 -0.64 -30.05
C ALA A 90 15.58 -1.39 -29.61
N SER A 91 15.14 -2.39 -30.38
CA SER A 91 13.98 -3.23 -30.01
C SER A 91 14.26 -4.06 -28.77
N LEU A 92 15.48 -4.57 -28.61
CA LEU A 92 15.89 -5.31 -27.42
C LEU A 92 15.83 -4.43 -26.16
N ARG A 93 16.45 -3.24 -26.18
CA ARG A 93 16.39 -2.28 -25.06
C ARG A 93 14.96 -1.91 -24.73
N LEU A 94 14.17 -1.62 -25.76
CA LEU A 94 12.77 -1.23 -25.60
C LEU A 94 11.92 -2.38 -25.03
N ALA A 95 12.23 -3.64 -25.36
CA ALA A 95 11.55 -4.80 -24.77
C ALA A 95 11.74 -4.85 -23.26
N LEU A 96 12.95 -4.61 -22.74
CA LEU A 96 13.21 -4.60 -21.30
C LEU A 96 12.49 -3.43 -20.60
N ILE A 97 12.52 -2.24 -21.21
CA ILE A 97 11.84 -1.05 -20.66
C ILE A 97 10.32 -1.25 -20.63
N GLU A 98 9.73 -1.77 -21.73
CA GLU A 98 8.30 -2.05 -21.80
C GLU A 98 7.89 -3.17 -20.82
N ALA A 99 8.74 -4.19 -20.61
CA ALA A 99 8.50 -5.25 -19.63
C ALA A 99 8.50 -4.72 -18.18
N ASP A 100 9.47 -3.88 -17.83
CA ASP A 100 9.55 -3.22 -16.52
C ASP A 100 8.33 -2.33 -16.27
N ASN A 101 7.93 -1.52 -17.25
CA ASN A 101 6.74 -0.67 -17.14
C ASN A 101 5.45 -1.47 -16.99
N LEU A 102 5.29 -2.56 -17.75
CA LEU A 102 4.13 -3.45 -17.64
C LEU A 102 4.03 -4.07 -16.25
N PHE A 103 5.17 -4.48 -15.69
CA PHE A 103 5.22 -5.04 -14.34
C PHE A 103 4.94 -3.97 -13.28
N ASP A 104 5.48 -2.75 -13.41
CA ASP A 104 5.18 -1.64 -12.51
C ASP A 104 3.68 -1.27 -12.51
N ASP A 105 3.06 -1.26 -13.69
CA ASP A 105 1.62 -1.02 -13.82
C ASP A 105 0.81 -2.11 -13.12
N LEU A 106 1.26 -3.36 -13.17
CA LEU A 106 0.68 -4.44 -12.39
C LEU A 106 0.83 -4.19 -10.87
N LEU A 107 2.02 -3.79 -10.40
CA LEU A 107 2.23 -3.48 -8.98
C LEU A 107 1.33 -2.33 -8.50
N LYS A 108 1.11 -1.31 -9.33
CA LYS A 108 0.16 -0.22 -9.04
C LYS A 108 -1.27 -0.72 -8.94
N GLN A 109 -1.68 -1.67 -9.79
CA GLN A 109 -3.02 -2.27 -9.74
C GLN A 109 -3.22 -3.14 -8.50
N MET A 110 -2.16 -3.82 -8.07
CA MET A 110 -2.12 -4.51 -6.77
C MET A 110 -2.18 -3.53 -5.59
N ARG A 111 -2.19 -2.21 -5.85
CA ARG A 111 -2.22 -1.10 -4.89
C ARG A 111 -1.06 -1.14 -3.91
N LEU A 112 0.10 -1.62 -4.36
CA LEU A 112 1.31 -1.56 -3.55
C LEU A 112 1.71 -0.09 -3.36
N PRO A 113 1.99 0.36 -2.13
CA PRO A 113 2.32 1.74 -1.85
C PRO A 113 3.75 2.08 -2.28
N GLY A 114 4.01 3.36 -2.50
CA GLY A 114 5.30 3.89 -2.94
C GLY A 114 5.22 4.69 -4.23
N GLU A 115 6.15 5.61 -4.42
CA GLU A 115 6.18 6.48 -5.61
C GLU A 115 6.86 5.77 -6.78
N SER A 116 7.97 5.08 -6.51
CA SER A 116 8.73 4.34 -7.51
C SER A 116 8.38 2.85 -7.56
N MET A 117 8.74 2.19 -8.66
CA MET A 117 8.67 0.73 -8.77
C MET A 117 9.52 0.04 -7.69
N ALA A 118 10.68 0.60 -7.35
CA ALA A 118 11.54 0.09 -6.29
C ALA A 118 10.84 0.12 -4.93
N ASP A 119 10.07 1.17 -4.62
CA ASP A 119 9.31 1.24 -3.38
C ASP A 119 8.22 0.17 -3.33
N ARG A 120 7.51 -0.04 -4.45
CA ARG A 120 6.48 -1.08 -4.58
C ARG A 120 7.05 -2.50 -4.46
N LEU A 121 8.21 -2.76 -5.06
CA LEU A 121 8.89 -4.06 -4.99
C LEU A 121 9.28 -4.49 -3.57
N ARG A 122 9.47 -3.54 -2.63
CA ARG A 122 9.81 -3.85 -1.22
C ARG A 122 8.68 -4.54 -0.46
N TYR A 123 7.45 -4.45 -0.96
CA TYR A 123 6.29 -5.11 -0.36
C TYR A 123 6.09 -6.53 -0.86
N LEU A 124 6.94 -6.99 -1.78
CA LEU A 124 6.92 -8.35 -2.31
C LEU A 124 8.10 -9.15 -1.75
N ASP A 125 7.83 -10.40 -1.42
CA ASP A 125 8.86 -11.35 -0.99
C ASP A 125 8.85 -12.64 -1.84
N ARG A 126 9.79 -13.54 -1.53
CA ARG A 126 9.96 -14.81 -2.25
C ARG A 126 8.76 -15.75 -2.13
N SER A 127 7.90 -15.58 -1.14
CA SER A 127 6.69 -16.39 -0.98
C SER A 127 5.61 -16.00 -1.99
N GLN A 128 5.63 -14.76 -2.47
CA GLN A 128 4.69 -14.25 -3.47
C GLN A 128 5.25 -14.38 -4.90
N ILE A 129 6.55 -14.14 -5.09
CA ILE A 129 7.22 -14.25 -6.39
C ILE A 129 8.57 -14.92 -6.20
N SER A 130 8.74 -16.09 -6.79
CA SER A 130 9.92 -16.93 -6.53
C SER A 130 11.22 -16.27 -6.97
N ASN A 131 11.16 -15.43 -8.01
CA ASN A 131 12.30 -14.83 -8.67
C ASN A 131 12.47 -13.32 -8.42
N ILE A 132 12.02 -12.82 -7.26
CA ILE A 132 12.07 -11.40 -6.91
C ILE A 132 13.46 -10.75 -7.07
N ASP A 133 14.56 -11.46 -6.81
CA ASP A 133 15.92 -10.93 -7.00
C ASP A 133 16.27 -10.70 -8.47
N GLU A 134 15.74 -11.53 -9.37
CA GLU A 134 15.92 -11.36 -10.82
C GLU A 134 15.20 -10.09 -11.29
N ILE A 135 14.01 -9.83 -10.76
CA ILE A 135 13.22 -8.62 -11.04
C ILE A 135 13.97 -7.38 -10.56
N TRP A 136 14.55 -7.40 -9.35
CA TRP A 136 15.38 -6.31 -8.85
C TRP A 136 16.60 -6.03 -9.74
N ARG A 137 17.24 -7.07 -10.28
CA ARG A 137 18.36 -6.93 -11.22
C ARG A 137 17.90 -6.34 -12.56
N ALA A 138 16.77 -6.83 -13.09
CA ALA A 138 16.18 -6.33 -14.32
C ALA A 138 15.77 -4.84 -14.22
N HIS A 139 15.16 -4.45 -13.10
CA HIS A 139 14.78 -3.06 -12.84
C HIS A 139 16.00 -2.12 -12.78
N LYS A 140 17.08 -2.55 -12.10
CA LYS A 140 18.34 -1.81 -12.05
C LYS A 140 18.96 -1.65 -13.45
N LEU A 141 18.97 -2.74 -14.23
CA LEU A 141 19.47 -2.74 -15.60
C LEU A 141 18.68 -1.76 -16.47
N ARG A 142 17.35 -1.81 -16.40
CA ARG A 142 16.46 -0.85 -17.08
C ARG A 142 16.75 0.59 -16.67
N ASN A 143 16.97 0.87 -15.39
CA ASN A 143 17.30 2.23 -14.93
C ASN A 143 18.62 2.74 -15.53
N ILE A 144 19.63 1.88 -15.63
CA ILE A 144 20.89 2.23 -16.29
C ILE A 144 20.63 2.59 -17.76
N LEU A 145 19.91 1.74 -18.51
CA LEU A 145 19.66 1.95 -19.94
C LEU A 145 18.88 3.22 -20.29
N VAL A 146 18.05 3.72 -19.36
CA VAL A 146 17.30 4.96 -19.57
C VAL A 146 18.16 6.20 -19.34
N HIS A 147 19.20 6.10 -18.50
CA HIS A 147 20.12 7.20 -18.22
C HIS A 147 21.37 7.19 -19.10
N ASP A 148 21.81 6.00 -19.51
CA ASP A 148 22.99 5.77 -20.32
C ASP A 148 22.62 4.96 -21.57
N HIS A 149 22.49 5.65 -22.70
CA HIS A 149 22.17 5.04 -24.00
C HIS A 149 23.35 4.29 -24.63
N GLU A 150 24.59 4.59 -24.22
CA GLU A 150 25.81 3.95 -24.71
C GLU A 150 26.21 2.74 -23.86
N TYR A 151 25.47 2.46 -22.78
CA TYR A 151 25.74 1.34 -21.90
C TYR A 151 25.82 0.02 -22.70
N PRO A 152 26.97 -0.67 -22.65
CA PRO A 152 27.17 -1.92 -23.37
C PRO A 152 26.33 -3.00 -22.69
N ILE A 153 25.32 -3.49 -23.40
CA ILE A 153 24.42 -4.52 -22.91
C ILE A 153 24.28 -5.63 -23.95
N THR A 154 24.37 -6.87 -23.48
CA THR A 154 24.22 -8.03 -24.35
C THR A 154 22.75 -8.40 -24.51
N ARG A 155 22.43 -9.06 -25.64
CA ARG A 155 21.10 -9.65 -25.85
C ARG A 155 20.72 -10.61 -24.73
N THR A 156 21.67 -11.38 -24.21
CA THR A 156 21.44 -12.35 -23.13
C THR A 156 21.03 -11.68 -21.82
N GLU A 157 21.64 -10.55 -21.46
CA GLU A 157 21.25 -9.78 -20.27
C GLU A 157 19.84 -9.21 -20.40
N ILE A 158 19.51 -8.65 -21.57
CA ILE A 158 18.16 -8.16 -21.87
C ILE A 158 17.14 -9.30 -21.80
N GLN A 159 17.44 -10.43 -22.44
CA GLN A 159 16.56 -11.60 -22.43
C GLN A 159 16.36 -12.14 -21.03
N GLY A 160 17.42 -12.23 -20.22
CA GLY A 160 17.31 -12.64 -18.82
C GLY A 160 16.42 -11.69 -18.01
N GLY A 161 16.55 -10.38 -18.22
CA GLY A 161 15.68 -9.39 -17.57
C GLY A 161 14.22 -9.52 -17.99
N VAL A 162 13.94 -9.66 -19.29
CA VAL A 162 12.56 -9.84 -19.79
C VAL A 162 11.95 -11.15 -19.28
N GLN A 163 12.72 -12.24 -19.29
CA GLN A 163 12.26 -13.54 -18.78
C GLN A 163 11.99 -13.52 -17.27
N ALA A 164 12.69 -12.68 -16.51
CA ALA A 164 12.41 -12.50 -15.09
C ALA A 164 11.00 -11.94 -14.88
N TYR A 165 10.61 -10.90 -15.64
CA TYR A 165 9.25 -10.38 -15.61
C TYR A 165 8.24 -11.41 -16.14
N GLU A 166 8.58 -12.17 -17.18
CA GLU A 166 7.70 -13.22 -17.71
C GLU A 166 7.33 -14.24 -16.66
N ARG A 167 8.33 -14.77 -15.94
CA ARG A 167 8.13 -15.78 -14.91
C ARG A 167 7.23 -15.26 -13.80
N ALA A 168 7.47 -14.03 -13.35
CA ALA A 168 6.65 -13.38 -12.34
C ALA A 168 5.20 -13.18 -12.80
N LEU A 169 4.99 -12.72 -14.04
CA LEU A 169 3.64 -12.54 -14.61
C LEU A 169 2.89 -13.87 -14.76
N ARG A 170 3.59 -14.96 -15.08
CA ARG A 170 3.03 -16.32 -15.15
C ARG A 170 2.68 -16.86 -13.76
N GLU A 171 3.57 -16.70 -12.78
CA GLU A 171 3.34 -17.11 -11.39
C GLU A 171 2.13 -16.41 -10.77
N LEU A 172 1.91 -15.15 -11.16
CA LEU A 172 0.78 -14.34 -10.74
C LEU A 172 -0.47 -14.52 -11.65
N GLU A 173 -0.46 -15.49 -12.58
CA GLU A 173 -1.56 -15.87 -13.49
C GLU A 173 -2.05 -14.77 -14.46
N PHE A 174 -1.27 -13.71 -14.66
CA PHE A 174 -1.62 -12.57 -15.52
C PHE A 174 -1.37 -12.81 -17.01
N ILE A 175 -0.50 -13.74 -17.34
CA ILE A 175 -0.25 -14.20 -18.71
C ILE A 175 -0.24 -15.72 -18.76
N ASP A 176 -0.62 -16.28 -19.92
CA ASP A 176 -0.75 -17.73 -20.14
C ASP A 176 0.55 -18.37 -20.67
#